data_AF-A0A940KAJ7-F1
#
_entry.id   AF-A0A940KAJ7-F1
#
_cell.length_a   1.000
_cell.length_b   1.000
_cell.length_c   1.000
_cell.angle_alpha   90.00
_cell.angle_beta   90.00
_cell.angle_gamma   90.00
#
_symmetry.space_group_name_H-M   'P 1'
#
loop_
_entity.id
_entity.type
_entity.pdbx_description
1 polymer ?
#
loop_
_entity_poly.entity_id
_entity_poly.type
_entity_poly.pdbx_seq_one_letter_code
_entity_poly.pdbx_strand_id
1 'polypeptide(L)'
;MPKTIRARLAGCAFAALAMACAQTAQAAPGAEKEGSLYLQCDGEPNNMTGGETAARLLGAVTLLGLFAPRVESADSSKRKLAADGVAACTGLIDGDKKEGNPERRVRLILGRAVHQIEAKDYAAALADVQRARSEAASAGLLADAYYAHSQTRAFDLVEATALHRMGKPDEARVAALRSIGSGDRSLLGLTMPNYLFTTASETPGEREFLRRRTRSAVVIGGLEAERLEELGEFARAAEVREALVAHDKAVSTKNISSIWLAEAAVTNAIAGNADRAATLAADARANFEKRKAEGKPEANAAEYVELMDLYGIVRMTADGDAAGARRLFAARSEWVAASFGCVVEMARRLRQGAPAADLIGGLARDPATLWSDRAAARTAVALANDSDNRTLFGLLPAYHRASAYEAVSKQVWRTDKSQILLKGGDPEKRATSMETLYLYAVSPNIALEAYTLHAALLARSRGHQGFVITPLIASGVIGAMIHTGNRGDAGMSEPLFNDAAEVIAELSPLFPDPETLKARKAARTK
;
A
#
# COMPACT_ATOMS: atom_id res chain seq x y z
N MET A 1 -0.40 0.80 -24.54
CA MET A 1 -1.60 0.83 -23.68
C MET A 1 -2.13 -0.58 -23.54
N PRO A 2 -2.19 -1.13 -22.32
CA PRO A 2 -3.51 -1.27 -21.69
C PRO A 2 -3.53 -1.02 -20.16
N LYS A 3 -4.54 -0.23 -19.76
CA LYS A 3 -5.49 -0.41 -18.66
C LYS A 3 -5.00 -0.99 -17.32
N THR A 4 -4.78 -0.05 -16.39
CA THR A 4 -5.34 -0.01 -15.02
C THR A 4 -5.11 -1.19 -14.09
N ILE A 5 -4.23 -0.95 -13.11
CA ILE A 5 -4.23 -1.57 -11.78
C ILE A 5 -5.65 -1.43 -11.19
N ARG A 6 -6.44 -2.50 -11.22
CA ARG A 6 -7.70 -2.60 -10.49
C ARG A 6 -7.42 -3.15 -9.11
N ALA A 7 -7.43 -2.27 -8.12
CA ALA A 7 -7.60 -2.66 -6.73
C ALA A 7 -8.91 -3.47 -6.61
N ARG A 8 -8.77 -4.73 -6.19
CA ARG A 8 -9.86 -5.67 -5.97
C ARG A 8 -10.67 -5.23 -4.74
N LEU A 9 -11.81 -4.61 -4.97
CA LEU A 9 -12.96 -4.56 -4.06
C LEU A 9 -14.18 -5.00 -4.85
N ALA A 10 -14.81 -6.10 -4.42
CA ALA A 10 -15.98 -6.67 -5.08
C ALA A 10 -17.21 -5.76 -4.87
N GLY A 11 -17.68 -5.17 -5.97
CA GLY A 11 -19.08 -5.10 -6.39
C GLY A 11 -20.07 -4.27 -5.57
N CYS A 12 -20.45 -3.09 -6.08
CA CYS A 12 -21.81 -2.85 -6.59
C CYS A 12 -21.95 -1.47 -7.30
N ALA A 13 -22.58 -1.53 -8.48
CA ALA A 13 -23.30 -0.49 -9.23
C ALA A 13 -22.55 0.77 -9.73
N PHE A 14 -22.20 0.73 -11.02
CA PHE A 14 -22.18 1.91 -11.88
C PHE A 14 -23.61 2.25 -12.33
N ALA A 15 -24.02 3.51 -12.19
CA ALA A 15 -25.04 4.13 -13.03
C ALA A 15 -24.75 5.63 -13.16
N ALA A 16 -24.70 6.10 -14.40
CA ALA A 16 -24.48 7.49 -14.79
C ALA A 16 -25.71 8.35 -14.54
N LEU A 17 -25.53 9.65 -14.29
CA LEU A 17 -26.05 10.69 -15.20
C LEU A 17 -25.48 12.07 -14.89
N ALA A 18 -25.38 12.85 -15.95
CA ALA A 18 -24.86 14.19 -16.02
C ALA A 18 -25.87 15.28 -15.59
N MET A 19 -25.30 16.46 -15.34
CA MET A 19 -25.86 17.80 -15.52
C MET A 19 -27.07 18.24 -14.68
N ALA A 20 -26.81 19.25 -13.85
CA ALA A 20 -27.65 20.45 -13.80
C ALA A 20 -26.75 21.69 -13.69
N CYS A 21 -26.69 22.46 -14.78
CA CYS A 21 -26.12 23.80 -14.83
C CYS A 21 -26.99 24.75 -13.99
N ALA A 22 -26.37 25.55 -13.13
CA ALA A 22 -26.95 26.82 -12.69
C ALA A 22 -25.99 27.94 -13.10
N GLN A 23 -26.47 28.79 -13.99
CA GLN A 23 -25.80 29.97 -14.51
C GLN A 23 -25.53 30.95 -13.38
N THR A 24 -24.26 31.33 -13.18
CA THR A 24 -23.90 32.61 -12.58
C THR A 24 -22.97 33.34 -13.54
N ALA A 25 -23.20 34.65 -13.62
CA ALA A 25 -22.77 35.57 -14.65
C ALA A 25 -21.30 35.44 -15.07
N GLN A 26 -21.06 35.56 -16.38
CA GLN A 26 -19.75 35.71 -17.00
C GLN A 26 -18.98 36.87 -16.36
N ALA A 27 -18.04 36.55 -15.48
CA ALA A 27 -16.87 37.38 -15.27
C ALA A 27 -15.91 37.15 -16.45
N ALA A 28 -15.33 38.23 -16.97
CA ALA A 28 -14.29 38.22 -18.00
C ALA A 28 -13.20 37.17 -17.72
N PRO A 29 -12.52 36.62 -18.74
CA PRO A 29 -11.46 35.63 -18.55
C PRO A 29 -10.30 36.28 -17.79
N GLY A 30 -10.35 36.21 -16.46
CA GLY A 30 -9.20 36.50 -15.62
C GLY A 30 -8.17 35.43 -15.91
N ALA A 31 -6.98 35.83 -16.34
CA ALA A 31 -5.81 34.95 -16.36
C ALA A 31 -5.79 34.16 -15.05
N GLU A 32 -5.78 32.83 -15.13
CA GLU A 32 -5.58 31.99 -13.94
C GLU A 32 -4.33 32.52 -13.23
N LYS A 33 -4.51 33.09 -12.04
CA LYS A 33 -3.38 33.57 -11.25
C LYS A 33 -2.49 32.36 -10.98
N GLU A 34 -1.27 32.40 -11.50
CA GLU A 34 -0.25 31.42 -11.16
C GLU A 34 -0.20 31.32 -9.62
N GLY A 35 -0.24 30.10 -9.10
CA GLY A 35 -0.15 29.87 -7.65
C GLY A 35 1.15 30.45 -7.08
N SER A 36 1.25 30.63 -5.76
CA SER A 36 2.55 30.99 -5.16
C SER A 36 3.66 29.99 -5.52
N LEU A 37 4.91 30.38 -5.33
CA LEU A 37 6.06 29.48 -5.50
C LEU A 37 5.91 28.18 -4.68
N TYR A 38 5.20 28.22 -3.56
CA TYR A 38 4.93 27.03 -2.75
C TYR A 38 3.99 26.06 -3.49
N LEU A 39 2.87 26.56 -4.03
CA LEU A 39 1.97 25.76 -4.85
C LEU A 39 2.64 25.27 -6.15
N GLN A 40 3.47 26.11 -6.76
CA GLN A 40 4.23 25.75 -7.96
C GLN A 40 5.30 24.68 -7.69
N CYS A 41 5.87 24.65 -6.49
CA CYS A 41 6.81 23.62 -6.06
C CYS A 41 6.04 22.33 -5.73
N ASP A 42 5.36 22.24 -4.58
CA ASP A 42 4.81 20.96 -4.10
C ASP A 42 3.28 20.94 -3.97
N GLY A 43 2.60 22.02 -4.36
CA GLY A 43 1.15 22.12 -4.31
C GLY A 43 0.61 22.37 -2.91
N GLU A 44 1.49 22.50 -1.91
CA GLU A 44 1.11 22.84 -0.54
C GLU A 44 1.32 24.35 -0.32
N PRO A 45 0.47 25.02 0.46
CA PRO A 45 0.63 26.44 0.74
C PRO A 45 1.86 26.72 1.62
N ASN A 46 2.15 28.00 1.84
CA ASN A 46 3.14 28.40 2.83
C ASN A 46 2.71 27.96 4.25
N ASN A 47 3.68 27.57 5.09
CA ASN A 47 3.44 27.23 6.49
C ASN A 47 3.02 28.50 7.26
N MET A 48 1.73 28.62 7.61
CA MET A 48 1.31 29.66 8.55
C MET A 48 1.77 29.28 9.96
N THR A 49 2.43 30.21 10.66
CA THR A 49 2.81 29.98 12.04
C THR A 49 1.58 29.99 12.95
N GLY A 50 1.61 29.27 14.08
CA GLY A 50 0.51 29.28 15.05
C GLY A 50 0.21 30.68 15.60
N GLY A 51 1.22 31.56 15.66
CA GLY A 51 1.06 32.98 15.99
C GLY A 51 0.31 33.76 14.92
N GLU A 52 0.49 33.43 13.64
CA GLU A 52 -0.25 34.02 12.52
C GLU A 52 -1.71 33.55 12.48
N THR A 53 -1.95 32.28 12.81
CA THR A 53 -3.31 31.73 12.98
C THR A 53 -4.01 32.39 14.18
N ALA A 54 -3.32 32.53 15.31
CA ALA A 54 -3.86 33.17 16.52
C ALA A 54 -4.11 34.67 16.32
N ALA A 55 -3.22 35.42 15.66
CA ALA A 55 -3.40 36.84 15.35
C ALA A 55 -4.59 37.09 14.40
N ARG A 56 -4.82 36.17 13.46
CA ARG A 56 -6.01 36.20 12.58
C ARG A 56 -7.29 35.82 13.31
N LEU A 57 -7.23 34.89 14.28
CA LEU A 57 -8.39 34.51 15.11
C LEU A 57 -8.76 35.58 16.17
N LEU A 58 -7.78 36.28 16.73
CA LEU A 58 -7.96 37.22 17.85
C LEU A 58 -8.34 38.65 17.43
N GLY A 59 -8.66 38.91 16.14
CA GLY A 59 -9.29 40.17 15.74
C GLY A 59 -8.38 41.19 15.04
N ALA A 60 -7.26 40.80 14.43
CA ALA A 60 -6.54 41.65 13.46
C ALA A 60 -7.13 41.57 12.02
N VAL A 61 -8.43 41.27 11.90
CA VAL A 61 -9.11 40.95 10.62
C VAL A 61 -9.20 42.17 9.69
N THR A 62 -9.24 43.39 10.22
CA THR A 62 -9.36 44.62 9.41
C THR A 62 -8.05 45.09 8.78
N LEU A 63 -6.89 44.86 9.41
CA LEU A 63 -5.58 45.26 8.87
C LEU A 63 -4.90 44.12 8.10
N LEU A 64 -5.02 42.86 8.54
CA LEU A 64 -4.45 41.72 7.79
C LEU A 64 -5.26 41.40 6.52
N GLY A 65 -6.57 41.66 6.47
CA GLY A 65 -7.36 41.45 5.25
C GLY A 65 -7.03 42.40 4.10
N LEU A 66 -6.40 43.55 4.39
CA LEU A 66 -5.97 44.56 3.42
C LEU A 66 -4.50 44.42 3.02
N PHE A 67 -3.64 43.85 3.88
CA PHE A 67 -2.19 43.78 3.66
C PHE A 67 -1.60 42.36 3.62
N ALA A 68 -2.32 41.33 4.06
CA ALA A 68 -1.87 39.95 3.97
C ALA A 68 -2.59 39.23 2.81
N PRO A 69 -1.85 38.58 1.89
CA PRO A 69 -2.47 37.81 0.82
C PRO A 69 -3.42 36.75 1.38
N ARG A 70 -4.51 36.49 0.63
CA ARG A 70 -5.46 35.41 0.96
C ARG A 70 -4.69 34.11 1.16
N VAL A 71 -5.05 33.36 2.19
CA VAL A 71 -4.47 32.03 2.43
C VAL A 71 -4.78 31.18 1.21
N GLU A 72 -3.74 30.76 0.53
CA GLU A 72 -3.87 29.79 -0.54
C GLU A 72 -4.21 28.42 0.06
N SER A 73 -5.15 27.71 -0.56
CA SER A 73 -5.41 26.31 -0.24
C SER A 73 -4.42 25.42 -0.98
N ALA A 74 -4.13 24.24 -0.43
CA ALA A 74 -3.41 23.21 -1.15
C ALA A 74 -4.09 22.92 -2.50
N ASP A 75 -3.28 22.88 -3.56
CA ASP A 75 -3.72 22.69 -4.93
C ASP A 75 -2.59 22.06 -5.75
N SER A 76 -2.64 20.74 -5.88
CA SER A 76 -1.66 19.97 -6.65
C SER A 76 -1.68 20.28 -8.15
N SER A 77 -2.77 20.85 -8.68
CA SER A 77 -2.88 21.16 -10.11
C SER A 77 -1.99 22.34 -10.53
N LYS A 78 -1.53 23.14 -9.56
CA LYS A 78 -0.67 24.31 -9.78
C LYS A 78 0.81 24.00 -9.74
N ARG A 79 1.19 22.76 -9.43
CA ARG A 79 2.59 22.33 -9.46
C ARG A 79 3.15 22.46 -10.88
N LYS A 80 4.33 23.05 -10.99
CA LYS A 80 5.11 23.05 -12.22
C LYS A 80 5.81 21.69 -12.35
N LEU A 81 6.33 21.40 -13.55
CA LEU A 81 6.98 20.12 -13.86
C LEU A 81 8.44 20.34 -14.18
N ALA A 82 9.28 19.33 -13.89
CA ALA A 82 10.68 19.27 -14.29
C ALA A 82 11.43 20.58 -13.98
N ALA A 83 12.09 21.18 -14.97
CA ALA A 83 12.92 22.37 -14.79
C ALA A 83 12.16 23.57 -14.16
N ASP A 84 10.89 23.78 -14.51
CA ASP A 84 10.09 24.86 -13.94
C ASP A 84 9.77 24.60 -12.46
N GLY A 85 9.48 23.34 -12.10
CA GLY A 85 9.31 22.92 -10.71
C GLY A 85 10.61 23.05 -9.89
N VAL A 86 11.75 22.66 -10.47
CA VAL A 86 13.07 22.86 -9.88
C VAL A 86 13.33 24.33 -9.61
N ALA A 87 13.02 25.22 -10.56
CA ALA A 87 13.18 26.67 -10.40
C ALA A 87 12.28 27.22 -9.28
N ALA A 88 11.01 26.82 -9.24
CA ALA A 88 10.07 27.23 -8.21
C ALA A 88 10.54 26.84 -6.79
N CYS A 89 10.95 25.58 -6.61
CA CYS A 89 11.48 25.13 -5.33
C CYS A 89 12.81 25.81 -4.98
N THR A 90 13.69 26.02 -5.95
CA THR A 90 14.99 26.68 -5.72
C THR A 90 14.84 28.10 -5.20
N GLY A 91 13.86 28.86 -5.70
CA GLY A 91 13.54 30.19 -5.17
C GLY A 91 13.17 30.18 -3.68
N LEU A 92 12.53 29.10 -3.20
CA LEU A 92 12.15 28.92 -1.79
C LEU A 92 13.25 28.31 -0.93
N ILE A 93 14.22 27.60 -1.51
CA ILE A 93 15.29 26.92 -0.77
C ILE A 93 16.53 27.80 -0.69
N ASP A 94 16.94 28.40 -1.82
CA ASP A 94 18.23 29.06 -1.97
C ASP A 94 18.10 30.56 -2.30
N GLY A 95 16.89 31.06 -2.54
CA GLY A 95 16.63 32.47 -2.86
C GLY A 95 16.56 33.43 -1.64
N ASP A 96 16.38 34.72 -1.93
CA ASP A 96 16.37 35.80 -0.92
C ASP A 96 15.25 35.65 0.13
N LYS A 97 14.14 35.02 -0.26
CA LYS A 97 12.98 34.74 0.61
C LYS A 97 12.90 33.26 0.99
N LYS A 98 14.06 32.65 1.27
CA LYS A 98 14.13 31.23 1.62
C LYS A 98 13.25 30.86 2.81
N GLU A 99 12.66 29.68 2.75
CA GLU A 99 11.86 29.10 3.83
C GLU A 99 12.70 28.94 5.10
N GLY A 100 12.24 29.55 6.19
CA GLY A 100 12.91 29.55 7.48
C GLY A 100 12.44 28.45 8.43
N ASN A 101 11.25 27.89 8.21
CA ASN A 101 10.74 26.77 8.99
C ASN A 101 11.45 25.47 8.54
N PRO A 102 12.24 24.81 9.40
CA PRO A 102 13.04 23.65 8.98
C PRO A 102 12.19 22.48 8.45
N GLU A 103 11.03 22.23 9.04
CA GLU A 103 10.11 21.16 8.63
C GLU A 103 9.57 21.38 7.21
N ARG A 104 9.15 22.62 6.88
CA ARG A 104 8.71 22.99 5.53
C ARG A 104 9.86 22.95 4.54
N ARG A 105 11.02 23.48 4.94
CA ARG A 105 12.22 23.54 4.11
C ARG A 105 12.67 22.15 3.65
N VAL A 106 12.71 21.17 4.55
CA VAL A 106 13.05 19.77 4.19
C VAL A 106 12.07 19.20 3.18
N ARG A 107 10.76 19.47 3.33
CA ARG A 107 9.73 19.04 2.36
C ARG A 107 9.91 19.69 0.99
N LEU A 108 10.27 20.97 0.94
CA LEU A 108 10.55 21.67 -0.32
C LEU A 108 11.78 21.09 -1.02
N ILE A 109 12.85 20.74 -0.29
CA ILE A 109 14.03 20.09 -0.87
C ILE A 109 13.65 18.73 -1.45
N LEU A 110 12.82 17.94 -0.76
CA LEU A 110 12.31 16.69 -1.29
C LEU A 110 11.38 16.88 -2.51
N GLY A 111 10.56 17.94 -2.52
CA GLY A 111 9.78 18.34 -3.71
C GLY A 111 10.68 18.68 -4.89
N ARG A 112 11.78 19.41 -4.65
CA ARG A 112 12.80 19.68 -5.68
C ARG A 112 13.42 18.39 -6.19
N ALA A 113 13.78 17.44 -5.31
CA ALA A 113 14.30 16.14 -5.72
C ALA A 113 13.33 15.37 -6.63
N VAL A 114 12.02 15.45 -6.36
CA VAL A 114 11.00 14.88 -7.25
C VAL A 114 11.02 15.57 -8.62
N HIS A 115 11.08 16.90 -8.70
CA HIS A 115 11.19 17.59 -9.98
C HIS A 115 12.51 17.32 -10.71
N GLN A 116 13.60 17.05 -9.99
CA GLN A 116 14.85 16.60 -10.62
C GLN A 116 14.68 15.23 -11.28
N ILE A 117 13.88 14.33 -10.68
CA ILE A 117 13.51 13.05 -11.31
C ILE A 117 12.66 13.30 -12.57
N GLU A 118 11.68 14.20 -12.52
CA GLU A 118 10.87 14.60 -13.70
C GLU A 118 11.77 15.17 -14.82
N ALA A 119 12.80 15.94 -14.46
CA ALA A 119 13.81 16.48 -15.36
C ALA A 119 14.87 15.46 -15.81
N LYS A 120 14.80 14.22 -15.31
CA LYS A 120 15.78 13.13 -15.54
C LYS A 120 17.18 13.41 -15.01
N ASP A 121 17.33 14.38 -14.11
CA ASP A 121 18.58 14.64 -13.39
C ASP A 121 18.60 13.86 -12.06
N TYR A 122 18.80 12.55 -12.18
CA TYR A 122 18.77 11.65 -11.02
C TYR A 122 19.92 11.90 -10.04
N ALA A 123 21.06 12.41 -10.52
CA ALA A 123 22.19 12.75 -9.65
C ALA A 123 21.86 13.97 -8.77
N ALA A 124 21.24 15.01 -9.33
CA ALA A 124 20.77 16.16 -8.56
C ALA A 124 19.66 15.76 -7.58
N ALA A 125 18.75 14.86 -7.97
CA ALA A 125 17.74 14.32 -7.06
C ALA A 125 18.37 13.64 -5.82
N LEU A 126 19.39 12.81 -6.03
CA LEU A 126 20.12 12.17 -4.92
C LEU A 126 20.85 13.19 -4.04
N ALA A 127 21.44 14.24 -4.62
CA ALA A 127 22.07 15.31 -3.86
C ALA A 127 21.04 16.05 -2.99
N ASP A 128 19.85 16.33 -3.51
CA ASP A 128 18.76 16.95 -2.76
C ASP A 128 18.25 16.04 -1.63
N VAL A 129 18.14 14.73 -1.84
CA VAL A 129 17.81 13.79 -0.76
C VAL A 129 18.84 13.84 0.37
N GLN A 130 20.14 13.83 0.05
CA GLN A 130 21.19 13.93 1.08
C GLN A 130 21.15 15.27 1.81
N ARG A 131 20.93 16.37 1.08
CA ARG A 131 20.73 17.69 1.68
C ARG A 131 19.55 17.69 2.64
N ALA A 132 18.39 17.18 2.20
CA ALA A 132 17.17 17.12 3.01
C ALA A 132 17.39 16.33 4.30
N ARG A 133 18.08 15.18 4.21
CA ARG A 133 18.47 14.36 5.37
C ARG A 133 19.38 15.12 6.34
N SER A 134 20.38 15.83 5.82
CA SER A 134 21.33 16.61 6.64
C SER A 134 20.66 17.81 7.34
N GLU A 135 19.75 18.50 6.65
CA GLU A 135 18.99 19.62 7.23
C GLU A 135 18.00 19.11 8.29
N ALA A 136 17.33 17.98 8.05
CA ALA A 136 16.45 17.36 9.03
C ALA A 136 17.20 16.93 10.30
N ALA A 137 18.40 16.35 10.16
CA ALA A 137 19.25 15.98 11.29
C ALA A 137 19.68 17.22 12.08
N SER A 138 20.16 18.26 11.39
CA SER A 138 20.64 19.50 12.01
C SER A 138 19.53 20.25 12.75
N ALA A 139 18.29 20.17 12.25
CA ALA A 139 17.12 20.75 12.88
C ALA A 139 16.52 19.89 14.02
N GLY A 140 17.12 18.73 14.33
CA GLY A 140 16.61 17.81 15.35
C GLY A 140 15.31 17.11 14.98
N LEU A 141 14.84 17.21 13.72
CA LEU A 141 13.59 16.60 13.27
C LEU A 141 13.64 15.08 13.34
N LEU A 142 14.81 14.48 13.09
CA LEU A 142 14.99 13.04 13.18
C LEU A 142 14.90 12.49 14.63
N ALA A 143 15.01 13.36 15.64
CA ALA A 143 14.82 12.99 17.04
C ALA A 143 13.34 13.10 17.49
N ASP A 144 12.48 13.77 16.72
CA ASP A 144 11.03 13.78 16.95
C ASP A 144 10.44 12.45 16.45
N ALA A 145 9.90 11.64 17.37
CA ALA A 145 9.32 10.34 17.06
C ALA A 145 8.19 10.42 16.02
N TYR A 146 7.39 11.49 16.00
CA TYR A 146 6.29 11.66 15.05
C TYR A 146 6.81 12.01 13.64
N TYR A 147 7.86 12.83 13.57
CA TYR A 147 8.52 13.15 12.30
C TYR A 147 9.25 11.93 11.76
N ALA A 148 10.01 11.25 12.62
CA ALA A 148 10.73 10.03 12.27
C ALA A 148 9.78 8.95 11.72
N HIS A 149 8.61 8.78 12.37
CA HIS A 149 7.59 7.81 11.98
C HIS A 149 6.94 8.13 10.62
N SER A 150 6.61 9.40 10.36
CA SER A 150 5.82 9.77 9.17
C SER A 150 6.65 10.24 7.96
N GLN A 151 7.83 10.84 8.16
CA GLN A 151 8.58 11.50 7.09
C GLN A 151 9.89 10.85 6.68
N THR A 152 10.57 10.08 7.55
CA THR A 152 11.90 9.51 7.21
C THR A 152 11.87 8.68 5.93
N ARG A 153 10.74 8.02 5.69
CA ARG A 153 10.53 7.20 4.51
C ARG A 153 10.53 7.98 3.19
N ALA A 154 10.21 9.27 3.22
CA ALA A 154 10.25 10.12 2.03
C ALA A 154 11.67 10.19 1.43
N PHE A 155 12.70 10.30 2.28
CA PHE A 155 14.11 10.32 1.83
C PHE A 155 14.43 9.04 1.05
N ASP A 156 14.09 7.90 1.64
CA ASP A 156 14.43 6.58 1.14
C ASP A 156 13.66 6.22 -0.14
N LEU A 157 12.38 6.60 -0.23
CA LEU A 157 11.58 6.35 -1.43
C LEU A 157 12.07 7.19 -2.62
N VAL A 158 12.37 8.48 -2.42
CA VAL A 158 12.89 9.33 -3.49
C VAL A 158 14.29 8.85 -3.93
N GLU A 159 15.16 8.48 -2.98
CA GLU A 159 16.46 7.87 -3.25
C GLU A 159 16.33 6.60 -4.09
N ALA A 160 15.46 5.68 -3.68
CA ALA A 160 15.21 4.43 -4.38
C ALA A 160 14.66 4.66 -5.79
N THR A 161 13.72 5.59 -5.95
CA THR A 161 13.12 5.96 -7.24
C THR A 161 14.18 6.52 -8.21
N ALA A 162 15.13 7.34 -7.73
CA ALA A 162 16.24 7.85 -8.53
C ALA A 162 17.24 6.72 -8.89
N LEU A 163 17.68 5.93 -7.91
CA LEU A 163 18.60 4.80 -8.12
C LEU A 163 18.06 3.77 -9.13
N HIS A 164 16.76 3.46 -9.06
CA HIS A 164 16.12 2.56 -10.01
C HIS A 164 16.23 3.08 -11.44
N ARG A 165 16.00 4.38 -11.67
CA ARG A 165 16.10 5.01 -12.99
C ARG A 165 17.54 5.11 -13.51
N MET A 166 18.51 5.08 -12.59
CA MET A 166 19.94 4.98 -12.92
C MET A 166 20.38 3.54 -13.24
N GLY A 167 19.46 2.57 -13.31
CA GLY A 167 19.80 1.17 -13.61
C GLY A 167 20.44 0.44 -12.43
N LYS A 168 20.18 0.88 -11.19
CA LYS A 168 20.72 0.30 -9.95
C LYS A 168 19.62 -0.33 -9.09
N PRO A 169 18.95 -1.40 -9.55
CA PRO A 169 17.76 -1.96 -8.88
C PRO A 169 18.05 -2.52 -7.49
N ASP A 170 19.22 -3.12 -7.26
CA ASP A 170 19.60 -3.63 -5.94
C ASP A 170 19.84 -2.50 -4.93
N GLU A 171 20.57 -1.45 -5.31
CA GLU A 171 20.76 -0.26 -4.47
C GLU A 171 19.41 0.42 -4.18
N ALA A 172 18.55 0.53 -5.19
CA ALA A 172 17.21 1.08 -5.05
C ALA A 172 16.36 0.30 -4.05
N ARG A 173 16.38 -1.02 -4.12
CA ARG A 173 15.67 -1.89 -3.17
C ARG A 173 16.20 -1.71 -1.75
N VAL A 174 17.52 -1.70 -1.57
CA VAL A 174 18.13 -1.47 -0.25
C VAL A 174 17.73 -0.12 0.32
N ALA A 175 17.77 0.94 -0.48
CA ALA A 175 17.32 2.27 -0.08
C ALA A 175 15.84 2.25 0.36
N ALA A 176 14.95 1.67 -0.44
CA ALA A 176 13.51 1.61 -0.17
C ALA A 176 13.15 0.85 1.12
N LEU A 177 13.96 -0.15 1.49
CA LEU A 177 13.72 -0.99 2.66
C LEU A 177 14.32 -0.43 3.97
N ARG A 178 15.17 0.61 3.89
CA ARG A 178 16.02 1.09 5.00
C ARG A 178 15.23 1.57 6.22
N SER A 179 14.22 2.42 6.03
CA SER A 179 13.41 2.99 7.13
C SER A 179 12.03 2.35 7.27
N ILE A 180 11.86 1.08 6.91
CA ILE A 180 10.58 0.40 7.11
C ILE A 180 10.26 0.32 8.61
N GLY A 181 11.28 0.04 9.44
CA GLY A 181 11.20 -0.10 10.90
C GLY A 181 10.52 1.04 11.66
N SER A 182 10.51 2.26 11.10
CA SER A 182 9.89 3.42 11.76
C SER A 182 8.39 3.55 11.45
N GLY A 183 7.77 2.65 10.69
CA GLY A 183 6.37 2.73 10.25
C GLY A 183 5.66 1.37 10.18
N ASP A 184 6.09 0.42 11.00
CA ASP A 184 5.83 -1.03 10.85
C ASP A 184 4.38 -1.48 10.89
N ARG A 185 3.49 -0.63 11.39
CA ARG A 185 2.04 -0.90 11.50
C ARG A 185 1.20 0.07 10.65
N SER A 186 1.86 0.90 9.86
CA SER A 186 1.22 1.85 8.97
C SER A 186 0.95 1.18 7.63
N LEU A 187 -0.26 0.68 7.37
CA LEU A 187 -0.57 0.07 6.07
C LEU A 187 -0.17 0.97 4.88
N LEU A 188 -0.52 2.25 4.97
CA LEU A 188 -0.19 3.24 3.95
C LEU A 188 1.31 3.57 3.96
N GLY A 189 1.95 3.59 5.13
CA GLY A 189 3.40 3.64 5.28
C GLY A 189 4.14 2.37 4.83
N LEU A 190 3.44 1.27 4.54
CA LEU A 190 3.99 0.03 3.98
C LEU A 190 3.67 -0.12 2.48
N THR A 191 3.35 0.98 1.80
CA THR A 191 3.16 1.00 0.34
C THR A 191 4.46 1.32 -0.36
N MET A 192 4.89 0.50 -1.33
CA MET A 192 6.05 0.80 -2.17
C MET A 192 5.71 0.61 -3.64
N PRO A 193 6.35 1.38 -4.54
CA PRO A 193 6.24 1.10 -5.96
C PRO A 193 6.73 -0.32 -6.29
N ASN A 194 5.87 -1.12 -6.94
CA ASN A 194 6.18 -2.52 -7.26
C ASN A 194 7.41 -2.71 -8.17
N TYR A 195 7.83 -1.67 -8.91
CA TYR A 195 9.03 -1.73 -9.74
C TYR A 195 10.33 -1.86 -8.92
N LEU A 196 10.29 -1.57 -7.61
CA LEU A 196 11.42 -1.77 -6.71
C LEU A 196 11.65 -3.25 -6.34
N PHE A 197 10.75 -4.15 -6.75
CA PHE A 197 10.83 -5.60 -6.54
C PHE A 197 10.95 -6.35 -7.87
N THR A 198 11.90 -5.94 -8.71
CA THR A 198 12.17 -6.53 -10.04
C THR A 198 13.29 -7.55 -10.03
N THR A 199 13.95 -7.76 -8.88
CA THR A 199 15.07 -8.69 -8.73
C THR A 199 14.58 -10.09 -8.38
N ALA A 200 15.31 -11.10 -8.84
CA ALA A 200 15.01 -12.53 -8.63
C ALA A 200 15.56 -13.09 -7.30
N SER A 201 15.93 -12.23 -6.35
CA SER A 201 16.47 -12.61 -5.04
C SER A 201 15.65 -11.95 -3.93
N GLU A 202 15.66 -12.53 -2.73
CA GLU A 202 15.07 -11.94 -1.52
C GLU A 202 16.18 -11.35 -0.64
N THR A 203 15.86 -10.29 0.11
CA THR A 203 16.70 -9.81 1.22
C THR A 203 15.98 -10.00 2.56
N PRO A 204 16.68 -10.07 3.70
CA PRO A 204 16.01 -10.12 5.00
C PRO A 204 15.05 -8.95 5.26
N GLY A 205 15.40 -7.74 4.78
CA GLY A 205 14.53 -6.57 4.89
C GLY A 205 13.26 -6.68 4.04
N GLU A 206 13.35 -7.27 2.85
CA GLU A 206 12.20 -7.55 1.99
C GLU A 206 11.26 -8.56 2.63
N ARG A 207 11.82 -9.62 3.24
CA ARG A 207 11.04 -10.62 3.98
C ARG A 207 10.24 -9.99 5.11
N GLU A 208 10.90 -9.16 5.91
CA GLU A 208 10.26 -8.47 7.02
C GLU A 208 9.16 -7.51 6.54
N PHE A 209 9.44 -6.78 5.46
CA PHE A 209 8.48 -5.90 4.81
C PHE A 209 7.21 -6.64 4.38
N LEU A 210 7.35 -7.75 3.66
CA LEU A 210 6.21 -8.55 3.17
C LEU A 210 5.36 -9.03 4.34
N ARG A 211 6.00 -9.59 5.37
CA ARG A 211 5.33 -10.07 6.58
C ARG A 211 4.53 -8.96 7.30
N ARG A 212 5.15 -7.79 7.49
CA ARG A 212 4.49 -6.62 8.12
C ARG A 212 3.29 -6.13 7.30
N ARG A 213 3.44 -6.11 5.98
CA ARG A 213 2.39 -5.68 5.05
C ARG A 213 1.19 -6.63 5.08
N THR A 214 1.42 -7.94 5.09
CA THR A 214 0.37 -8.97 5.23
C THR A 214 -0.37 -8.85 6.56
N ARG A 215 0.37 -8.64 7.66
CA ARG A 215 -0.24 -8.45 8.99
C ARG A 215 -1.04 -7.15 9.12
N SER A 216 -0.68 -6.11 8.36
CA SER A 216 -1.43 -4.85 8.31
C SER A 216 -2.71 -4.92 7.46
N ALA A 217 -2.80 -5.92 6.57
CA ALA A 217 -3.99 -6.17 5.76
C ALA A 217 -3.99 -7.61 5.23
N VAL A 218 -4.87 -8.46 5.74
CA VAL A 218 -4.96 -9.87 5.33
C VAL A 218 -5.01 -10.04 3.81
N VAL A 219 -5.83 -9.23 3.14
CA VAL A 219 -6.01 -9.30 1.68
C VAL A 219 -4.72 -9.07 0.89
N ILE A 220 -3.70 -8.48 1.51
CA ILE A 220 -2.37 -8.28 0.89
C ILE A 220 -1.50 -9.54 1.00
N GLY A 221 -1.85 -10.52 1.83
CA GLY A 221 -1.12 -11.80 1.89
C GLY A 221 -1.02 -12.50 0.53
N GLY A 222 -1.99 -12.29 -0.38
CA GLY A 222 -1.89 -12.78 -1.75
C GLY A 222 -0.68 -12.23 -2.51
N LEU A 223 -0.32 -10.95 -2.29
CA LEU A 223 0.86 -10.33 -2.89
C LEU A 223 2.16 -10.85 -2.26
N GLU A 224 2.17 -11.18 -0.96
CA GLU A 224 3.31 -11.86 -0.34
C GLU A 224 3.50 -13.26 -0.93
N ALA A 225 2.42 -14.05 -1.05
CA ALA A 225 2.46 -15.36 -1.66
C ALA A 225 2.96 -15.29 -3.11
N GLU A 226 2.44 -14.36 -3.92
CA GLU A 226 2.94 -14.13 -5.28
C GLU A 226 4.44 -13.82 -5.30
N ARG A 227 4.92 -12.97 -4.37
CA ARG A 227 6.34 -12.65 -4.31
C ARG A 227 7.20 -13.85 -3.89
N LEU A 228 6.73 -14.68 -2.96
CA LEU A 228 7.39 -15.93 -2.60
C LEU A 228 7.42 -16.93 -3.77
N GLU A 229 6.34 -17.01 -4.55
CA GLU A 229 6.29 -17.80 -5.78
C GLU A 229 7.31 -17.29 -6.82
N GLU A 230 7.47 -15.96 -6.96
CA GLU A 230 8.52 -15.37 -7.83
C GLU A 230 9.93 -15.78 -7.38
N LEU A 231 10.15 -15.91 -6.07
CA LEU A 231 11.42 -16.33 -5.48
C LEU A 231 11.64 -17.85 -5.51
N GLY A 232 10.67 -18.62 -6.02
CA GLY A 232 10.71 -20.09 -6.02
C GLY A 232 10.42 -20.72 -4.65
N GLU A 233 10.02 -19.94 -3.66
CA GLU A 233 9.74 -20.34 -2.28
C GLU A 233 8.31 -20.89 -2.14
N PHE A 234 7.94 -21.86 -2.98
CA PHE A 234 6.55 -22.35 -3.11
C PHE A 234 5.98 -22.98 -1.83
N ALA A 235 6.82 -23.59 -0.97
CA ALA A 235 6.36 -24.12 0.31
C ALA A 235 5.88 -22.99 1.25
N ARG A 236 6.67 -21.91 1.37
CA ARG A 236 6.30 -20.72 2.15
C ARG A 236 5.10 -19.99 1.54
N ALA A 237 5.04 -19.90 0.21
CA ALA A 237 3.87 -19.34 -0.46
C ALA A 237 2.59 -20.14 -0.18
N ALA A 238 2.68 -21.48 -0.18
CA ALA A 238 1.56 -22.35 0.15
C ALA A 238 1.07 -22.10 1.58
N GLU A 239 1.96 -21.94 2.57
CA GLU A 239 1.59 -21.60 3.95
C GLU A 239 0.76 -20.30 4.03
N VAL A 240 1.16 -19.27 3.29
CA VAL A 240 0.42 -17.99 3.24
C VAL A 240 -0.94 -18.17 2.56
N ARG A 241 -1.00 -18.87 1.42
CA ARG A 241 -2.27 -19.14 0.72
C ARG A 241 -3.25 -19.94 1.58
N GLU A 242 -2.76 -20.94 2.29
CA GLU A 242 -3.55 -21.74 3.24
C GLU A 242 -4.08 -20.88 4.39
N ALA A 243 -3.25 -20.00 4.94
CA ALA A 243 -3.68 -19.06 5.98
C ALA A 243 -4.81 -18.14 5.49
N LEU A 244 -4.73 -17.65 4.25
CA LEU A 244 -5.79 -16.83 3.63
C LEU A 244 -7.09 -17.61 3.45
N VAL A 245 -7.02 -18.84 2.92
CA VAL A 245 -8.18 -19.72 2.76
C VAL A 245 -8.81 -20.05 4.11
N ALA A 246 -7.99 -20.37 5.12
CA ALA A 246 -8.47 -20.65 6.47
C ALA A 246 -9.14 -19.44 7.11
N HIS A 247 -8.57 -18.25 6.92
CA HIS A 247 -9.17 -16.99 7.38
C HIS A 247 -10.51 -16.74 6.70
N ASP A 248 -10.59 -16.81 5.37
CA ASP A 248 -11.84 -16.62 4.63
C ASP A 248 -12.94 -17.59 5.09
N LYS A 249 -12.58 -18.87 5.27
CA LYS A 249 -13.48 -19.91 5.80
C LYS A 249 -13.99 -19.59 7.20
N ALA A 250 -13.15 -18.99 8.06
CA ALA A 250 -13.52 -18.67 9.44
C ALA A 250 -14.40 -17.41 9.54
N VAL A 251 -14.21 -16.43 8.66
CA VAL A 251 -14.85 -15.12 8.79
C VAL A 251 -15.93 -14.81 7.76
N SER A 252 -15.97 -15.51 6.63
CA SER A 252 -17.01 -15.34 5.60
C SER A 252 -18.26 -16.15 5.96
N THR A 253 -19.41 -15.49 6.02
CA THR A 253 -20.69 -16.13 6.38
C THR A 253 -21.48 -16.59 5.17
N LYS A 254 -21.10 -16.15 3.95
CA LYS A 254 -21.93 -16.35 2.75
C LYS A 254 -21.20 -17.00 1.58
N ASN A 255 -19.94 -16.69 1.31
CA ASN A 255 -19.21 -17.29 0.18
C ASN A 255 -17.69 -17.20 0.37
N ILE A 256 -17.00 -18.30 0.13
CA ILE A 256 -15.53 -18.34 -0.02
C ILE A 256 -15.20 -17.97 -1.47
N SER A 257 -14.06 -17.32 -1.70
CA SER A 257 -13.60 -17.05 -3.08
C SER A 257 -13.08 -18.33 -3.75
N SER A 258 -13.67 -18.73 -4.89
CA SER A 258 -13.13 -19.85 -5.69
C SER A 258 -11.73 -19.58 -6.23
N ILE A 259 -11.37 -18.31 -6.46
CA ILE A 259 -10.02 -17.94 -6.89
C ILE A 259 -8.99 -18.20 -5.80
N TRP A 260 -9.25 -17.82 -4.54
CA TRP A 260 -8.30 -18.07 -3.45
C TRP A 260 -8.03 -19.57 -3.27
N LEU A 261 -9.07 -20.40 -3.41
CA LEU A 261 -8.91 -21.86 -3.39
C LEU A 261 -8.08 -22.36 -4.59
N ALA A 262 -8.31 -21.83 -5.80
CA ALA A 262 -7.57 -22.21 -7.00
C ALA A 262 -6.09 -21.77 -6.95
N GLU A 263 -5.81 -20.55 -6.51
CA GLU A 263 -4.44 -20.04 -6.28
C GLU A 263 -3.70 -20.92 -5.25
N ALA A 264 -4.36 -21.26 -4.14
CA ALA A 264 -3.80 -22.15 -3.13
C ALA A 264 -3.55 -23.57 -3.69
N ALA A 265 -4.43 -24.08 -4.55
CA ALA A 265 -4.27 -25.39 -5.20
C ALA A 265 -3.05 -25.42 -6.13
N VAL A 266 -2.89 -24.42 -7.00
CA VAL A 266 -1.72 -24.31 -7.90
C VAL A 266 -0.43 -24.22 -7.08
N THR A 267 -0.40 -23.36 -6.07
CA THR A 267 0.79 -23.14 -5.24
C THR A 267 1.19 -24.41 -4.48
N ASN A 268 0.23 -25.09 -3.85
CA ASN A 268 0.48 -26.38 -3.19
C ASN A 268 0.94 -27.46 -4.16
N ALA A 269 0.37 -27.53 -5.37
CA ALA A 269 0.77 -28.53 -6.37
C ALA A 269 2.23 -28.31 -6.80
N ILE A 270 2.64 -27.07 -7.06
CA ILE A 270 4.02 -26.74 -7.43
C ILE A 270 4.99 -27.00 -6.26
N ALA A 271 4.55 -26.74 -5.02
CA ALA A 271 5.29 -27.04 -3.79
C ALA A 271 5.44 -28.54 -3.49
N GLY A 272 4.75 -29.43 -4.24
CA GLY A 272 4.79 -30.88 -4.04
C GLY A 272 3.73 -31.43 -3.09
N ASN A 273 2.80 -30.60 -2.60
CA ASN A 273 1.72 -31.00 -1.70
C ASN A 273 0.50 -31.52 -2.49
N ALA A 274 0.67 -32.61 -3.25
CA ALA A 274 -0.31 -33.08 -4.23
C ALA A 274 -1.72 -33.36 -3.65
N ASP A 275 -1.81 -34.08 -2.53
CA ASP A 275 -3.10 -34.41 -1.91
C ASP A 275 -3.85 -33.16 -1.43
N ARG A 276 -3.09 -32.21 -0.86
CA ARG A 276 -3.66 -30.95 -0.40
C ARG A 276 -4.14 -30.10 -1.58
N ALA A 277 -3.35 -30.01 -2.64
CA ALA A 277 -3.71 -29.33 -3.87
C ALA A 277 -4.98 -29.91 -4.51
N ALA A 278 -5.10 -31.25 -4.54
CA ALA A 278 -6.29 -31.93 -5.05
C ALA A 278 -7.54 -31.60 -4.23
N THR A 279 -7.42 -31.56 -2.90
CA THR A 279 -8.51 -31.14 -2.00
C THR A 279 -8.95 -29.71 -2.31
N LEU A 280 -8.00 -28.76 -2.39
CA LEU A 280 -8.29 -27.36 -2.68
C LEU A 280 -8.91 -27.15 -4.07
N ALA A 281 -8.41 -27.86 -5.08
CA ALA A 281 -8.95 -27.83 -6.43
C ALA A 281 -10.40 -28.34 -6.50
N ALA A 282 -10.71 -29.40 -5.73
CA ALA A 282 -12.08 -29.91 -5.60
C ALA A 282 -13.00 -28.91 -4.89
N ASP A 283 -12.56 -28.33 -3.77
CA ASP A 283 -13.27 -27.27 -3.05
C ASP A 283 -13.55 -26.07 -3.98
N ALA A 284 -12.54 -25.62 -4.74
CA ALA A 284 -12.65 -24.50 -5.67
C ALA A 284 -13.73 -24.74 -6.72
N ARG A 285 -13.74 -25.94 -7.32
CA ARG A 285 -14.72 -26.37 -8.33
C ARG A 285 -16.12 -26.51 -7.74
N ALA A 286 -16.26 -27.14 -6.58
CA ALA A 286 -17.54 -27.30 -5.91
C ALA A 286 -18.16 -25.94 -5.59
N ASN A 287 -17.38 -25.00 -5.05
CA ASN A 287 -17.83 -23.64 -4.75
C ASN A 287 -18.22 -22.88 -6.03
N PHE A 288 -17.40 -22.98 -7.08
CA PHE A 288 -17.63 -22.27 -8.34
C PHE A 288 -18.93 -22.74 -9.03
N GLU A 289 -19.13 -24.06 -9.13
CA GLU A 289 -20.34 -24.63 -9.73
C GLU A 289 -21.58 -24.38 -8.88
N LYS A 290 -21.47 -24.46 -7.54
CA LYS A 290 -22.57 -24.10 -6.63
C LYS A 290 -23.05 -22.67 -6.88
N ARG A 291 -22.13 -21.70 -6.94
CA ARG A 291 -22.47 -20.28 -7.16
C ARG A 291 -23.10 -20.02 -8.52
N LYS A 292 -22.62 -20.72 -9.55
CA LYS A 292 -23.22 -20.68 -10.89
C LYS A 292 -24.65 -21.24 -10.88
N ALA A 293 -24.87 -22.37 -10.21
CA ALA A 293 -26.20 -22.99 -10.07
C ALA A 293 -27.17 -22.10 -9.27
N GLU A 294 -26.69 -21.37 -8.28
CA GLU A 294 -27.47 -20.38 -7.51
C GLU A 294 -27.76 -19.07 -8.27
N GLY A 295 -27.35 -18.95 -9.54
CA GLY A 295 -27.53 -17.74 -10.34
C GLY A 295 -26.66 -16.56 -9.87
N LYS A 296 -25.59 -16.84 -9.10
CA LYS A 296 -24.64 -15.84 -8.57
C LYS A 296 -23.21 -16.15 -9.03
N PRO A 297 -22.97 -16.27 -10.35
CA PRO A 297 -21.64 -16.60 -10.86
C PRO A 297 -20.61 -15.56 -10.41
N GLU A 298 -19.38 -16.01 -10.16
CA GLU A 298 -18.29 -15.10 -9.81
C GLU A 298 -17.93 -14.21 -11.01
N ALA A 299 -17.75 -12.91 -10.78
CA ALA A 299 -17.48 -11.93 -11.84
C ALA A 299 -16.13 -12.17 -12.57
N ASN A 300 -15.25 -12.96 -11.96
CA ASN A 300 -13.90 -13.30 -12.37
C ASN A 300 -13.79 -14.78 -12.80
N ALA A 301 -14.87 -15.35 -13.35
CA ALA A 301 -14.91 -16.72 -13.85
C ALA A 301 -13.75 -17.09 -14.79
N ALA A 302 -13.30 -16.17 -15.65
CA ALA A 302 -12.19 -16.41 -16.57
C ALA A 302 -10.85 -16.61 -15.84
N GLU A 303 -10.59 -15.84 -14.77
CA GLU A 303 -9.39 -15.97 -13.95
C GLU A 303 -9.38 -17.33 -13.23
N TYR A 304 -10.52 -17.74 -12.69
CA TYR A 304 -10.69 -19.06 -12.08
C TYR A 304 -10.38 -20.20 -13.08
N VAL A 305 -10.94 -20.15 -14.29
CA VAL A 305 -10.71 -21.17 -15.31
C VAL A 305 -9.22 -21.28 -15.65
N GLU A 306 -8.55 -20.15 -15.84
CA GLU A 306 -7.12 -20.13 -16.13
C GLU A 306 -6.27 -20.75 -15.01
N LEU A 307 -6.58 -20.45 -13.74
CA LEU A 307 -5.89 -21.07 -12.61
C LEU A 307 -6.09 -22.59 -12.56
N MET A 308 -7.30 -23.06 -12.86
CA MET A 308 -7.60 -24.49 -12.91
C MET A 308 -6.93 -25.19 -14.09
N ASP A 309 -6.78 -24.52 -15.24
CA ASP A 309 -5.99 -25.02 -16.37
C ASP A 309 -4.51 -25.17 -15.96
N LEU A 310 -3.95 -24.17 -15.27
CA LEU A 310 -2.57 -24.24 -14.78
C LEU A 310 -2.40 -25.37 -13.77
N TYR A 311 -3.33 -25.54 -12.83
CA TYR A 311 -3.32 -26.67 -11.90
C TYR A 311 -3.32 -28.02 -12.65
N GLY A 312 -4.14 -28.15 -13.70
CA GLY A 312 -4.16 -29.33 -14.58
C GLY A 312 -2.79 -29.60 -15.22
N ILE A 313 -2.12 -28.56 -15.72
CA ILE A 313 -0.77 -28.67 -16.31
C ILE A 313 0.27 -29.10 -15.27
N VAL A 314 0.23 -28.55 -14.05
CA VAL A 314 1.12 -28.96 -12.96
C VAL A 314 0.94 -30.44 -12.66
N ARG A 315 -0.31 -30.89 -12.58
CA ARG A 315 -0.66 -32.31 -12.38
C ARG A 315 -0.16 -33.21 -13.50
N MET A 316 -0.42 -32.88 -14.76
CA MET A 316 0.06 -33.66 -15.91
C MET A 316 1.58 -33.78 -15.90
N THR A 317 2.28 -32.71 -15.51
CA THR A 317 3.74 -32.72 -15.37
C THR A 317 4.18 -33.70 -14.27
N ALA A 318 3.52 -33.69 -13.12
CA ALA A 318 3.82 -34.59 -12.00
C ALA A 318 3.48 -36.06 -12.32
N ASP A 319 2.41 -36.29 -13.08
CA ASP A 319 1.95 -37.61 -13.53
C ASP A 319 2.80 -38.18 -14.71
N GLY A 320 3.80 -37.44 -15.19
CA GLY A 320 4.72 -37.86 -16.25
C GLY A 320 4.30 -37.51 -17.69
N ASP A 321 3.13 -36.90 -17.89
CA ASP A 321 2.66 -36.42 -19.19
C ASP A 321 3.20 -35.01 -19.51
N ALA A 322 4.52 -34.92 -19.66
CA ALA A 322 5.19 -33.66 -19.98
C ALA A 322 4.80 -33.13 -21.37
N ALA A 323 4.53 -34.00 -22.35
CA ALA A 323 4.16 -33.58 -23.70
C ALA A 323 2.77 -32.94 -23.74
N GLY A 324 1.78 -33.56 -23.08
CA GLY A 324 0.45 -32.98 -22.93
C GLY A 324 0.48 -31.66 -22.15
N ALA A 325 1.24 -31.61 -21.06
CA ALA A 325 1.41 -30.40 -20.26
C ALA A 325 2.02 -29.25 -21.07
N ARG A 326 3.06 -29.51 -21.87
CA ARG A 326 3.67 -28.51 -22.77
C ARG A 326 2.67 -27.97 -23.78
N ARG A 327 1.89 -28.85 -24.42
CA ARG A 327 0.88 -28.46 -25.41
C ARG A 327 -0.15 -27.50 -24.83
N LEU A 328 -0.69 -27.82 -23.65
CA LEU A 328 -1.68 -26.98 -22.97
C LEU A 328 -1.07 -25.66 -22.50
N PHE A 329 0.17 -25.70 -22.00
CA PHE A 329 0.85 -24.47 -21.57
C PHE A 329 1.14 -23.53 -22.73
N ALA A 330 1.64 -24.07 -23.85
CA ALA A 330 1.96 -23.31 -25.05
C ALA A 330 0.74 -22.80 -25.81
N ALA A 331 -0.44 -23.42 -25.62
CA ALA A 331 -1.69 -22.99 -26.25
C ALA A 331 -2.16 -21.60 -25.78
N ARG A 332 -1.68 -21.12 -24.63
CA ARG A 332 -1.93 -19.77 -24.15
C ARG A 332 -0.81 -18.84 -24.61
N SER A 333 -1.20 -17.70 -25.19
CA SER A 333 -0.25 -16.64 -25.53
C SER A 333 0.30 -15.95 -24.28
N GLU A 334 -0.55 -15.78 -23.27
CA GLU A 334 -0.23 -15.14 -22.00
C GLU A 334 -1.00 -15.77 -20.83
N TRP A 335 -0.39 -15.72 -19.65
CA TRP A 335 -0.98 -16.08 -18.37
C TRP A 335 -1.14 -14.80 -17.55
N VAL A 336 -2.38 -14.43 -17.26
CA VAL A 336 -2.76 -13.16 -16.63
C VAL A 336 -3.29 -13.36 -15.21
N ALA A 337 -3.96 -14.48 -14.95
CA ALA A 337 -4.50 -14.81 -13.64
C ALA A 337 -3.48 -15.53 -12.75
N ALA A 338 -2.67 -16.40 -13.35
CA ALA A 338 -1.59 -17.07 -12.64
C ALA A 338 -0.50 -16.08 -12.22
N SER A 339 0.10 -16.32 -11.06
CA SER A 339 1.24 -15.50 -10.64
C SER A 339 2.43 -15.67 -11.58
N PHE A 340 3.24 -14.62 -11.68
CA PHE A 340 4.46 -14.66 -12.49
C PHE A 340 5.40 -15.78 -12.04
N GLY A 341 5.53 -16.01 -10.73
CA GLY A 341 6.34 -17.09 -10.18
C GLY A 341 5.90 -18.47 -10.62
N CYS A 342 4.60 -18.78 -10.54
CA CYS A 342 4.06 -20.04 -11.03
C CYS A 342 4.33 -20.25 -12.53
N VAL A 343 4.16 -19.21 -13.34
CA VAL A 343 4.41 -19.25 -14.80
C VAL A 343 5.89 -19.50 -15.10
N VAL A 344 6.79 -18.81 -14.42
CA VAL A 344 8.25 -18.97 -14.58
C VAL A 344 8.68 -20.38 -14.19
N GLU A 345 8.19 -20.89 -13.05
CA GLU A 345 8.54 -22.24 -12.59
C GLU A 345 8.00 -23.32 -13.53
N MET A 346 6.77 -23.18 -14.03
CA MET A 346 6.23 -24.13 -15.00
C MET A 346 6.93 -24.05 -16.35
N ALA A 347 7.28 -22.86 -16.83
CA ALA A 347 8.12 -22.72 -18.01
C ALA A 347 9.49 -23.42 -17.81
N ARG A 348 10.11 -23.27 -16.63
CA ARG A 348 11.38 -23.96 -16.30
C ARG A 348 11.23 -25.48 -16.35
N ARG A 349 10.23 -26.05 -15.67
CA ARG A 349 9.98 -27.50 -15.63
C ARG A 349 9.65 -28.06 -17.02
N LEU A 350 8.74 -27.41 -17.75
CA LEU A 350 8.25 -27.90 -19.04
C LEU A 350 9.29 -27.80 -20.15
N ARG A 351 10.19 -26.80 -20.12
CA ARG A 351 11.27 -26.67 -21.11
C ARG A 351 12.37 -27.73 -20.95
N GLN A 352 12.51 -28.34 -19.77
CA GLN A 352 13.52 -29.36 -19.53
C GLN A 352 13.30 -30.57 -20.44
N GLY A 353 14.28 -30.87 -21.29
CA GLY A 353 14.21 -31.97 -22.27
C GLY A 353 13.12 -31.81 -23.33
N ALA A 354 12.61 -30.60 -23.56
CA ALA A 354 11.60 -30.34 -24.59
C ALA A 354 12.24 -30.34 -25.99
N PRO A 355 11.61 -30.98 -27.00
CA PRO A 355 12.03 -30.82 -28.39
C PRO A 355 11.76 -29.39 -28.86
N ALA A 356 12.55 -28.90 -29.82
CA ALA A 356 12.44 -27.52 -30.30
C ALA A 356 11.04 -27.16 -30.83
N ALA A 357 10.32 -28.13 -31.41
CA ALA A 357 8.95 -27.93 -31.90
C ALA A 357 7.93 -27.61 -30.78
N ASP A 358 8.22 -27.99 -29.53
CA ASP A 358 7.35 -27.73 -28.38
C ASP A 358 7.64 -26.36 -27.73
N LEU A 359 8.75 -25.70 -28.10
CA LEU A 359 9.18 -24.41 -27.55
C LEU A 359 8.51 -23.23 -28.26
N ILE A 360 7.18 -23.22 -28.25
CA ILE A 360 6.34 -22.21 -28.91
C ILE A 360 5.39 -21.53 -27.91
N GLY A 361 4.75 -20.44 -28.33
CA GLY A 361 3.76 -19.72 -27.51
C GLY A 361 4.32 -19.33 -26.13
N GLY A 362 3.59 -19.67 -25.06
CA GLY A 362 4.03 -19.45 -23.68
C GLY A 362 5.36 -20.11 -23.32
N LEU A 363 5.79 -21.17 -24.03
CA LEU A 363 7.08 -21.84 -23.82
C LEU A 363 8.21 -21.30 -24.69
N ALA A 364 7.98 -20.35 -25.59
CA ALA A 364 9.03 -19.83 -26.48
C ALA A 364 10.15 -19.13 -25.69
N ARG A 365 9.80 -18.45 -24.60
CA ARG A 365 10.73 -17.72 -23.72
C ARG A 365 11.22 -18.61 -22.59
N ASP A 366 12.50 -18.50 -22.27
CA ASP A 366 13.06 -19.15 -21.08
C ASP A 366 12.83 -18.29 -19.81
N PRO A 367 13.03 -18.85 -18.61
CA PRO A 367 12.87 -18.12 -17.35
C PRO A 367 13.66 -16.80 -17.28
N ALA A 368 14.90 -16.77 -17.79
CA ALA A 368 15.74 -15.58 -17.77
C ALA A 368 15.16 -14.46 -18.65
N THR A 369 14.66 -14.81 -19.84
CA THR A 369 13.98 -13.90 -20.75
C THR A 369 12.69 -13.37 -20.13
N LEU A 370 11.88 -14.21 -19.48
CA LEU A 370 10.66 -13.78 -18.79
C LEU A 370 10.96 -12.75 -17.68
N TRP A 371 12.02 -12.96 -16.90
CA TRP A 371 12.48 -12.00 -15.88
C TRP A 371 12.95 -10.69 -16.50
N SER A 372 13.77 -10.77 -17.55
CA SER A 372 14.25 -9.59 -18.29
C SER A 372 13.08 -8.78 -18.86
N ASP A 373 12.11 -9.44 -19.51
CA ASP A 373 10.89 -8.81 -20.05
C ASP A 373 10.09 -8.10 -18.94
N ARG A 374 9.90 -8.75 -17.79
CA ARG A 374 9.18 -8.18 -16.64
C ARG A 374 9.89 -6.95 -16.08
N ALA A 375 11.21 -7.02 -15.91
CA ALA A 375 12.01 -5.91 -15.42
C ALA A 375 11.98 -4.72 -16.40
N ALA A 376 12.13 -4.99 -17.70
CA ALA A 376 12.03 -3.98 -18.74
C ALA A 376 10.64 -3.33 -18.79
N ALA A 377 9.57 -4.13 -18.75
CA ALA A 377 8.20 -3.63 -18.78
C ALA A 377 7.88 -2.76 -17.55
N ARG A 378 8.27 -3.18 -16.34
CA ARG A 378 8.07 -2.39 -15.11
C ARG A 378 8.88 -1.09 -15.14
N THR A 379 10.09 -1.12 -15.67
CA THR A 379 10.92 0.08 -15.86
C THR A 379 10.30 1.04 -16.86
N ALA A 380 9.82 0.53 -18.00
CA ALA A 380 9.16 1.35 -19.01
C ALA A 380 7.89 2.02 -18.47
N VAL A 381 7.07 1.32 -17.68
CA VAL A 381 5.90 1.90 -17.01
C VAL A 381 6.30 2.98 -16.01
N ALA A 382 7.36 2.75 -15.22
CA ALA A 382 7.87 3.74 -14.27
C ALA A 382 8.33 5.02 -15.00
N LEU A 383 9.14 4.89 -16.06
CA LEU A 383 9.65 6.02 -16.84
C LEU A 383 8.54 6.77 -17.60
N ALA A 384 7.52 6.06 -18.10
CA ALA A 384 6.37 6.68 -18.75
C ALA A 384 5.54 7.56 -17.78
N ASN A 385 5.58 7.25 -16.49
CA ASN A 385 4.90 8.01 -15.45
C ASN A 385 5.76 9.13 -14.86
N ASP A 386 6.98 9.38 -15.36
CA ASP A 386 7.82 10.49 -14.87
C ASP A 386 7.21 11.86 -15.18
N SER A 387 6.34 11.96 -16.18
CA SER A 387 5.57 13.18 -16.45
C SER A 387 4.28 13.27 -15.62
N ASP A 388 3.91 12.21 -14.88
CA ASP A 388 2.77 12.23 -13.97
C ASP A 388 3.22 12.63 -12.56
N ASN A 389 3.20 13.93 -12.33
CA ASN A 389 3.56 14.54 -11.06
C ASN A 389 2.76 13.96 -9.87
N ARG A 390 1.50 13.53 -10.07
CA ARG A 390 0.74 12.90 -8.99
C ARG A 390 1.40 11.61 -8.50
N THR A 391 1.92 10.79 -9.41
CA THR A 391 2.57 9.53 -9.07
C THR A 391 3.86 9.74 -8.30
N LEU A 392 4.71 10.68 -8.73
CA LEU A 392 5.99 10.94 -8.07
C LEU A 392 5.84 11.68 -6.73
N PHE A 393 4.92 12.63 -6.60
CA PHE A 393 4.66 13.27 -5.30
C PHE A 393 4.00 12.33 -4.29
N GLY A 394 3.46 11.18 -4.73
CA GLY A 394 3.04 10.09 -3.85
C GLY A 394 4.19 9.45 -3.05
N LEU A 395 5.45 9.71 -3.42
CA LEU A 395 6.64 9.28 -2.67
C LEU A 395 6.89 10.12 -1.42
N LEU A 396 6.21 11.26 -1.29
CA LEU A 396 6.33 12.19 -0.18
C LEU A 396 5.13 12.01 0.75
N PRO A 397 5.19 11.08 1.74
CA PRO A 397 4.16 11.00 2.75
C PRO A 397 3.98 12.35 3.46
N ALA A 398 2.79 12.53 4.03
CA ALA A 398 2.47 13.70 4.83
C ALA A 398 3.03 13.56 6.24
N TYR A 399 3.58 14.66 6.77
CA TYR A 399 4.00 14.73 8.17
C TYR A 399 2.77 14.74 9.09
N HIS A 400 2.74 13.81 10.05
CA HIS A 400 1.69 13.74 11.06
C HIS A 400 2.23 14.23 12.40
N ARG A 401 1.75 15.40 12.85
CA ARG A 401 2.15 16.00 14.13
C ARG A 401 1.66 15.21 15.33
N ALA A 402 2.37 15.33 16.46
CA ALA A 402 1.98 14.76 17.75
C ALA A 402 0.50 15.04 18.11
N SER A 403 0.04 16.27 17.89
CA SER A 403 -1.33 16.69 18.19
C SER A 403 -2.40 15.86 17.47
N ALA A 404 -2.11 15.36 16.27
CA ALA A 404 -3.07 14.57 15.49
C ALA A 404 -3.26 13.16 16.09
N TYR A 405 -2.19 12.54 16.59
CA TYR A 405 -2.23 11.28 17.33
C TYR A 405 -2.84 11.44 18.73
N GLU A 406 -2.41 12.48 19.45
CA GLU A 406 -2.90 12.80 20.80
C GLU A 406 -4.43 13.07 20.81
N ALA A 407 -4.96 13.67 19.73
CA ALA A 407 -6.39 13.98 19.59
C ALA A 407 -7.30 12.75 19.64
N VAL A 408 -6.83 11.61 19.13
CA VAL A 408 -7.62 10.36 19.08
C VAL A 408 -7.29 9.39 20.21
N SER A 409 -6.21 9.63 20.95
CA SER A 409 -5.69 8.70 21.97
C SER A 409 -6.76 8.26 22.99
N LYS A 410 -7.56 9.19 23.53
CA LYS A 410 -8.64 8.83 24.48
C LYS A 410 -9.64 7.82 23.91
N GLN A 411 -9.97 7.91 22.62
CA GLN A 411 -10.91 6.99 21.97
C GLN A 411 -10.26 5.62 21.75
N VAL A 412 -8.99 5.62 21.34
CA VAL A 412 -8.21 4.39 21.09
C VAL A 412 -8.05 3.56 22.37
N TRP A 413 -7.80 4.19 23.52
CA TRP A 413 -7.60 3.48 24.78
C TRP A 413 -8.90 2.98 25.45
N ARG A 414 -10.07 3.32 24.93
CA ARG A 414 -11.36 3.01 25.56
C ARG A 414 -11.99 1.75 24.98
N THR A 415 -11.73 0.59 25.57
CA THR A 415 -12.25 -0.72 25.10
C THR A 415 -13.61 -1.10 25.68
N ASP A 416 -13.94 -0.68 26.90
CA ASP A 416 -15.18 -1.03 27.63
C ASP A 416 -16.45 -0.44 27.00
N LYS A 417 -16.34 0.79 26.50
CA LYS A 417 -17.39 1.58 25.86
C LYS A 417 -16.83 2.23 24.60
N SER A 418 -16.23 1.41 23.76
CA SER A 418 -15.58 1.84 22.53
C SER A 418 -16.54 2.64 21.66
N GLN A 419 -16.09 3.83 21.24
CA GLN A 419 -16.76 4.66 20.24
C GLN A 419 -16.23 4.38 18.84
N ILE A 420 -15.16 3.58 18.73
CA ILE A 420 -14.52 3.16 17.48
C ILE A 420 -15.20 1.90 16.95
N LEU A 421 -15.57 0.98 17.84
CA LEU A 421 -16.27 -0.25 17.49
C LEU A 421 -17.71 0.07 17.10
N LEU A 422 -18.05 -0.16 15.84
CA LEU A 422 -19.41 0.00 15.35
C LEU A 422 -20.29 -1.14 15.88
N LYS A 423 -21.43 -0.78 16.47
CA LYS A 423 -22.49 -1.75 16.79
C LYS A 423 -22.98 -2.33 15.47
N GLY A 424 -22.61 -3.57 15.18
CA GLY A 424 -23.01 -4.16 13.91
C GLY A 424 -24.50 -4.52 13.90
N GLY A 425 -25.07 -4.62 12.70
CA GLY A 425 -26.46 -5.03 12.49
C GLY A 425 -26.70 -6.53 12.70
N ASP A 426 -27.87 -7.02 12.32
CA ASP A 426 -28.25 -8.44 12.36
C ASP A 426 -27.13 -9.37 11.81
N PRO A 427 -26.54 -10.26 12.63
CA PRO A 427 -25.45 -11.16 12.24
C PRO A 427 -25.77 -12.00 11.00
N GLU A 428 -27.02 -12.45 10.82
CA GLU A 428 -27.43 -13.28 9.67
C GLU A 428 -27.41 -12.51 8.35
N LYS A 429 -27.53 -11.18 8.43
CA LYS A 429 -27.50 -10.30 7.27
C LYS A 429 -26.08 -9.92 6.86
N ARG A 430 -25.10 -10.00 7.76
CA ARG A 430 -23.71 -9.65 7.46
C ARG A 430 -23.07 -10.66 6.51
N ALA A 431 -22.16 -10.18 5.67
CA ALA A 431 -21.33 -11.03 4.81
C ALA A 431 -20.10 -11.60 5.54
N THR A 432 -19.80 -11.06 6.73
CA THR A 432 -18.67 -11.48 7.55
C THR A 432 -19.01 -11.42 9.05
N SER A 433 -18.37 -12.28 9.83
CA SER A 433 -18.41 -12.28 11.30
C SER A 433 -17.46 -11.25 11.94
N MET A 434 -16.59 -10.61 11.15
CA MET A 434 -15.66 -9.60 11.67
C MET A 434 -16.38 -8.37 12.22
N GLU A 435 -15.78 -7.75 13.23
CA GLU A 435 -16.27 -6.51 13.82
C GLU A 435 -15.68 -5.30 13.09
N THR A 436 -16.45 -4.22 12.95
CA THR A 436 -16.00 -3.03 12.22
C THR A 436 -15.56 -1.92 13.16
N LEU A 437 -14.40 -1.33 12.86
CA LEU A 437 -13.82 -0.16 13.51
C LEU A 437 -13.94 1.05 12.60
N TYR A 438 -14.31 2.20 13.16
CA TYR A 438 -14.42 3.46 12.45
C TYR A 438 -14.13 4.68 13.34
N LEU A 439 -13.37 5.64 12.81
CA LEU A 439 -13.05 6.93 13.40
C LEU A 439 -13.49 8.04 12.43
N TYR A 440 -14.21 9.03 12.96
CA TYR A 440 -14.72 10.14 12.15
C TYR A 440 -13.69 11.28 12.02
N ALA A 441 -13.53 11.82 10.81
CA ALA A 441 -12.70 12.99 10.51
C ALA A 441 -11.22 12.88 10.95
N VAL A 442 -10.65 11.67 10.89
CA VAL A 442 -9.24 11.40 11.17
C VAL A 442 -8.50 11.14 9.85
N SER A 443 -7.24 11.55 9.76
CA SER A 443 -6.45 11.28 8.56
C SER A 443 -6.31 9.76 8.32
N PRO A 444 -6.28 9.30 7.07
CA PRO A 444 -6.18 7.87 6.72
C PRO A 444 -5.07 7.11 7.46
N ASN A 445 -3.86 7.69 7.50
CA ASN A 445 -2.69 7.08 8.11
C ASN A 445 -2.89 6.87 9.61
N ILE A 446 -3.33 7.93 10.31
CA ILE A 446 -3.55 7.89 11.77
C ILE A 446 -4.72 6.95 12.10
N ALA A 447 -5.78 6.94 11.29
CA ALA A 447 -6.94 6.09 11.53
C ALA A 447 -6.57 4.59 11.49
N LEU A 448 -5.80 4.17 10.49
CA LEU A 448 -5.40 2.76 10.35
C LEU A 448 -4.47 2.30 11.48
N GLU A 449 -3.52 3.14 11.90
CA GLU A 449 -2.66 2.85 13.05
C GLU A 449 -3.48 2.83 14.36
N ALA A 450 -4.43 3.76 14.52
CA ALA A 450 -5.34 3.80 15.65
C ALA A 450 -6.24 2.55 15.73
N TYR A 451 -6.76 2.07 14.60
CA TYR A 451 -7.51 0.82 14.53
C TYR A 451 -6.65 -0.37 14.93
N THR A 452 -5.40 -0.41 14.48
CA THR A 452 -4.45 -1.48 14.80
C THR A 452 -4.16 -1.53 16.31
N LEU A 453 -3.88 -0.39 16.94
CA LEU A 453 -3.70 -0.32 18.39
C LEU A 453 -5.00 -0.65 19.14
N HIS A 454 -6.15 -0.11 18.71
CA HIS A 454 -7.42 -0.39 19.37
C HIS A 454 -7.79 -1.88 19.30
N ALA A 455 -7.52 -2.55 18.17
CA ALA A 455 -7.72 -3.98 18.01
C ALA A 455 -6.85 -4.80 18.97
N ALA A 456 -5.58 -4.41 19.16
CA ALA A 456 -4.68 -5.03 20.14
C ALA A 456 -5.21 -4.87 21.58
N LEU A 457 -5.66 -3.67 21.94
CA LEU A 457 -6.25 -3.39 23.25
C LEU A 457 -7.55 -4.18 23.47
N LEU A 458 -8.41 -4.28 22.45
CA LEU A 458 -9.62 -5.09 22.48
C LEU A 458 -9.29 -6.56 22.69
N ALA A 459 -8.35 -7.12 21.93
CA ALA A 459 -7.89 -8.50 22.09
C ALA A 459 -7.45 -8.78 23.53
N ARG A 460 -6.59 -7.94 24.11
CA ARG A 460 -6.14 -8.05 25.50
C ARG A 460 -7.29 -7.97 26.50
N SER A 461 -8.22 -7.03 26.32
CA SER A 461 -9.39 -6.87 27.19
C SER A 461 -10.32 -8.09 27.20
N ARG A 462 -10.28 -8.90 26.13
CA ARG A 462 -11.05 -10.14 25.95
C ARG A 462 -10.28 -11.39 26.36
N GLY A 463 -9.04 -11.25 26.84
CA GLY A 463 -8.18 -12.38 27.21
C GLY A 463 -7.54 -13.09 26.01
N HIS A 464 -7.55 -12.48 24.83
CA HIS A 464 -6.93 -13.02 23.62
C HIS A 464 -5.47 -12.58 23.46
N GLN A 465 -4.68 -13.41 22.77
CA GLN A 465 -3.28 -13.10 22.45
C GLN A 465 -3.14 -12.03 21.35
N GLY A 466 -4.10 -11.94 20.42
CA GLY A 466 -3.92 -11.08 19.25
C GLY A 466 -5.16 -10.93 18.38
N PHE A 467 -4.90 -10.50 17.15
CA PHE A 467 -5.95 -10.19 16.19
C PHE A 467 -5.47 -10.29 14.73
N VAL A 468 -6.44 -10.31 13.84
CA VAL A 468 -6.28 -10.18 12.39
C VAL A 468 -7.10 -8.98 11.94
N ILE A 469 -6.57 -8.20 10.98
CA ILE A 469 -7.17 -6.93 10.53
C ILE A 469 -7.28 -6.86 9.00
N THR A 470 -8.43 -6.38 8.53
CA THR A 470 -8.73 -6.12 7.12
C THR A 470 -9.19 -4.68 6.96
N PRO A 471 -8.34 -3.79 6.41
CA PRO A 471 -8.72 -2.40 6.13
C PRO A 471 -9.92 -2.30 5.20
N LEU A 472 -10.80 -1.34 5.47
CA LEU A 472 -11.93 -0.98 4.62
C LEU A 472 -11.66 0.40 4.02
N ILE A 473 -11.39 0.47 2.73
CA ILE A 473 -11.14 1.73 2.01
C ILE A 473 -12.10 1.80 0.83
N ALA A 474 -13.23 2.47 1.00
CA ALA A 474 -14.25 2.56 -0.04
C ALA A 474 -15.00 3.90 0.03
N SER A 475 -15.23 4.52 -1.14
CA SER A 475 -16.08 5.72 -1.27
C SER A 475 -15.75 6.86 -0.29
N GLY A 476 -14.45 7.08 -0.02
CA GLY A 476 -13.98 8.10 0.92
C GLY A 476 -14.08 7.73 2.41
N VAL A 477 -14.58 6.53 2.73
CA VAL A 477 -14.64 5.97 4.08
C VAL A 477 -13.43 5.09 4.33
N ILE A 478 -12.81 5.28 5.50
CA ILE A 478 -11.66 4.49 5.96
C ILE A 478 -12.01 3.88 7.31
N GLY A 479 -12.17 2.56 7.32
CA GLY A 479 -12.41 1.75 8.51
C GLY A 479 -11.48 0.54 8.53
N ALA A 480 -11.73 -0.35 9.47
CA ALA A 480 -11.12 -1.68 9.49
C ALA A 480 -12.12 -2.72 9.97
N MET A 481 -11.97 -3.96 9.52
CA MET A 481 -12.60 -5.12 10.10
C MET A 481 -11.58 -5.88 10.93
N ILE A 482 -11.96 -6.36 12.10
CA ILE A 482 -11.08 -7.10 12.99
C ILE A 482 -11.68 -8.44 13.41
N HIS A 483 -10.79 -9.40 13.64
CA HIS A 483 -11.09 -10.68 14.27
C HIS A 483 -10.07 -10.91 15.39
N THR A 484 -10.51 -10.98 16.65
CA THR A 484 -9.62 -11.19 17.81
C THR A 484 -9.66 -12.64 18.25
N GLY A 485 -8.52 -13.20 18.65
CA GLY A 485 -8.42 -14.61 19.05
C GLY A 485 -7.00 -14.98 19.47
N ASN A 486 -6.76 -16.26 19.67
CA ASN A 486 -5.46 -16.81 20.02
C ASN A 486 -4.76 -17.38 18.79
N ARG A 487 -3.43 -17.53 18.91
CA ARG A 487 -2.62 -18.10 17.84
C ARG A 487 -3.06 -19.54 17.57
N GLY A 488 -3.36 -19.84 16.31
CA GLY A 488 -3.83 -21.17 15.90
C GLY A 488 -5.34 -21.39 15.98
N ASP A 489 -6.11 -20.44 16.52
CA ASP A 489 -7.58 -20.47 16.39
C ASP A 489 -7.99 -20.39 14.91
N ALA A 490 -9.22 -20.79 14.58
CA ALA A 490 -9.74 -20.74 13.23
C ALA A 490 -9.61 -19.31 12.65
N GLY A 491 -8.89 -19.17 11.54
CA GLY A 491 -8.64 -17.88 10.89
C GLY A 491 -7.60 -16.98 11.57
N MET A 492 -6.86 -17.49 12.56
CA MET A 492 -5.81 -16.82 13.34
C MET A 492 -4.42 -17.46 13.12
N SER A 493 -4.12 -17.81 11.86
CA SER A 493 -2.87 -18.44 11.45
C SER A 493 -1.66 -17.48 11.55
N GLU A 494 -0.47 -18.04 11.81
CA GLU A 494 0.77 -17.28 12.02
C GLU A 494 1.09 -16.21 10.96
N PRO A 495 0.90 -16.47 9.64
CA PRO A 495 1.24 -15.47 8.62
C PRO A 495 0.39 -14.18 8.74
N LEU A 496 -0.84 -14.29 9.26
CA LEU A 496 -1.82 -13.20 9.31
C LEU A 496 -1.92 -12.57 10.71
N PHE A 497 -1.40 -13.25 11.73
CA PHE A 497 -1.61 -12.92 13.13
C PHE A 497 -0.79 -11.70 13.58
N ASN A 498 -1.45 -10.74 14.24
CA ASN A 498 -0.81 -9.67 14.99
C ASN A 498 -0.83 -9.99 16.48
N ASP A 499 0.36 -10.03 17.09
CA ASP A 499 0.48 -10.15 18.54
C ASP A 499 0.08 -8.83 19.22
N ALA A 500 -0.86 -8.90 20.16
CA ALA A 500 -1.38 -7.69 20.78
C ALA A 500 -0.34 -7.01 21.68
N ALA A 501 0.54 -7.75 22.34
CA ALA A 501 1.55 -7.16 23.21
C ALA A 501 2.60 -6.40 22.39
N GLU A 502 3.06 -6.98 21.27
CA GLU A 502 3.97 -6.32 20.33
C GLU A 502 3.35 -5.03 19.77
N VAL A 503 2.10 -5.10 19.28
CA VAL A 503 1.42 -3.93 18.71
C VAL A 503 1.24 -2.81 19.73
N ILE A 504 0.87 -3.14 20.98
CA ILE A 504 0.73 -2.13 22.05
C ILE A 504 2.08 -1.48 22.36
N ALA A 505 3.15 -2.28 22.46
CA ALA A 505 4.48 -1.76 22.74
C ALA A 505 4.97 -0.79 21.64
N GLU A 506 4.69 -1.11 20.38
CA GLU A 506 5.10 -0.29 19.24
C GLU A 506 4.26 0.99 19.08
N LEU A 507 2.94 0.92 19.25
CA LEU A 507 2.05 2.05 18.92
C LEU A 507 1.67 2.94 20.12
N SER A 508 1.77 2.46 21.36
CA SER A 508 1.46 3.27 22.54
C SER A 508 2.32 4.54 22.71
N PRO A 509 3.59 4.61 22.26
CA PRO A 509 4.35 5.86 22.31
C PRO A 509 3.76 6.98 21.45
N LEU A 510 3.17 6.62 20.30
CA LEU A 510 2.51 7.54 19.37
C LEU A 510 1.12 7.94 19.87
N PHE A 511 0.36 6.97 20.38
CA PHE A 511 -0.96 7.14 20.98
C PHE A 511 -0.87 6.96 22.50
N PRO A 512 -0.39 7.97 23.26
CA PRO A 512 -0.20 7.83 24.70
C PRO A 512 -1.53 7.53 25.41
N ASP A 513 -1.47 6.71 26.46
CA ASP A 513 -2.62 6.49 27.33
C ASP A 513 -3.08 7.80 28.00
N PRO A 514 -4.32 7.86 28.54
CA PRO A 514 -4.85 9.07 29.15
C PRO A 514 -3.99 9.69 30.26
N GLU A 515 -3.34 8.89 31.10
CA GLU A 515 -2.51 9.38 32.20
C GLU A 515 -1.18 9.92 31.67
N THR A 516 -0.54 9.20 30.73
CA THR A 516 0.65 9.66 30.02
C THR A 516 0.37 10.97 29.27
N LEU A 517 -0.77 11.08 28.60
CA LEU A 517 -1.17 12.29 27.89
C LEU A 517 -1.38 13.47 28.85
N LYS A 518 -2.00 13.22 30.01
CA LYS A 518 -2.17 14.22 31.07
C LYS A 518 -0.82 14.71 31.61
N ALA A 519 0.11 13.80 31.85
CA ALA A 519 1.47 14.13 32.30
C ALA A 519 2.23 14.97 31.25
N ARG A 520 2.18 14.57 29.96
CA ARG A 520 2.78 15.33 28.85
C ARG A 520 2.22 16.76 28.75
N LYS A 521 0.90 16.92 28.88
CA LYS A 521 0.26 18.25 28.86
C LYS A 521 0.73 19.11 30.03
N ALA A 522 0.81 18.55 31.23
CA ALA A 522 1.29 19.27 32.41
C ALA A 522 2.76 19.71 32.27
N ALA A 523 3.60 18.91 31.63
CA ALA A 523 5.00 19.25 31.36
C ALA A 523 5.18 20.38 30.32
N ARG A 524 4.28 20.50 29.33
CA ARG A 524 4.31 21.57 28.31
C ARG A 524 3.83 22.93 28.82
N THR A 525 3.08 22.95 29.93
CA THR A 525 2.55 24.17 30.56
C THR A 525 3.45 24.74 31.66
N LYS A 526 4.53 24.02 32.02
CA LYS A 526 5.61 24.51 32.87
C LYS A 526 6.73 25.04 31.99
#